data_AF-A0A089LP11-F1
#
_entry.id   AF-A0A089LP11-F1
#
_cell.length_a   1.000
_cell.length_b   1.000
_cell.length_c   1.000
_cell.angle_alpha   90.00
_cell.angle_beta   90.00
_cell.angle_gamma   90.00
#
_symmetry.space_group_name_H-M   'P 1'
#
loop_
_entity.id
_entity.type
_entity.pdbx_description
1 polymer ?
#
loop_
_entity_poly.entity_id
_entity_poly.type
_entity_poly.pdbx_seq_one_letter_code
_entity_poly.pdbx_strand_id
1 'polypeptide(L)'
;MQDTTQPLNHQQVQQTGLPVCIPWERQINGAWARGGDWKPNKPVGEILLNPARCAALGAPVKQGEEPAGYLYSAKIKTPYRYTPHFSRRHDELDWSNALPVELIARDAGPRK
;
A
#
# COMPACT_ATOMS: atom_id res chain seq x y z
N MET A 1 -9.33 15.46 13.91
CA MET A 1 -8.24 14.56 13.47
C MET A 1 -8.91 13.30 12.95
N GLN A 2 -8.67 12.91 11.70
CA GLN A 2 -9.27 11.71 11.11
C GLN A 2 -8.51 10.48 11.61
N ASP A 3 -9.24 9.43 11.98
CA ASP A 3 -8.66 8.14 12.36
C ASP A 3 -8.01 7.51 11.12
N THR A 4 -6.68 7.46 11.08
CA THR A 4 -5.90 6.97 9.94
C THR A 4 -5.95 5.46 9.77
N THR A 5 -6.79 4.75 10.54
CA THR A 5 -7.03 3.31 10.38
C THR A 5 -8.31 2.99 9.60
N GLN A 6 -9.19 3.98 9.40
CA GLN A 6 -10.48 3.76 8.73
C GLN A 6 -10.34 3.78 7.19
N PRO A 7 -10.96 2.82 6.47
CA PRO A 7 -11.02 2.85 5.02
C PRO A 7 -11.73 4.11 4.50
N LEU A 8 -11.22 4.69 3.43
CA LEU A 8 -11.73 5.90 2.81
C LEU A 8 -12.47 5.60 1.49
N ASN A 9 -13.43 6.45 1.15
CA ASN A 9 -14.05 6.47 -0.18
C ASN A 9 -13.18 7.25 -1.19
N HIS A 10 -13.50 7.16 -2.47
CA HIS A 10 -12.71 7.80 -3.53
C HIS A 10 -12.54 9.32 -3.34
N GLN A 11 -13.59 10.05 -2.97
CA GLN A 11 -13.53 11.51 -2.76
C GLN A 11 -12.65 11.87 -1.56
N GLN A 12 -12.79 11.14 -0.45
CA GLN A 12 -11.99 11.35 0.76
C GLN A 12 -10.51 11.10 0.51
N VAL A 13 -10.17 10.05 -0.24
CA VAL A 13 -8.77 9.78 -0.62
C VAL A 13 -8.21 10.90 -1.47
N GLN A 14 -8.96 11.39 -2.46
CA GLN A 14 -8.50 12.49 -3.32
C GLN A 14 -8.19 13.75 -2.51
N GLN A 15 -8.95 14.04 -1.45
CA GLN A 15 -8.73 15.18 -0.57
C GLN A 15 -7.42 15.10 0.22
N THR A 16 -6.84 13.91 0.40
CA THR A 16 -5.55 13.76 1.10
C THR A 16 -4.35 14.22 0.29
N GLY A 17 -4.46 14.25 -1.05
CA GLY A 17 -3.34 14.50 -1.96
C GLY A 17 -2.25 13.41 -1.97
N LEU A 18 -2.42 12.33 -1.20
CA LEU A 18 -1.44 11.25 -1.11
C LEU A 18 -1.55 10.27 -2.29
N PRO A 19 -0.46 9.56 -2.64
CA PRO A 19 -0.46 8.55 -3.68
C PRO A 19 -1.52 7.46 -3.49
N VAL A 20 -2.21 7.12 -4.58
CA VAL A 20 -3.22 6.05 -4.61
C VAL A 20 -2.87 5.04 -5.68
N CYS A 21 -2.91 3.75 -5.32
CA CYS A 21 -2.82 2.67 -6.30
C CYS A 21 -4.22 2.25 -6.77
N ILE A 22 -4.49 2.45 -8.06
CA ILE A 22 -5.73 2.07 -8.71
C ILE A 22 -5.47 0.76 -9.49
N PRO A 23 -6.04 -0.37 -9.06
CA PRO A 23 -5.84 -1.64 -9.74
C PRO A 23 -6.54 -1.64 -11.11
N TRP A 24 -5.95 -2.33 -12.07
CA TRP A 24 -6.53 -2.54 -13.39
C TRP A 24 -6.33 -3.97 -13.87
N GLU A 25 -7.21 -4.41 -14.76
CA GLU A 25 -7.09 -5.65 -15.52
C GLU A 25 -7.34 -5.31 -16.99
N ARG A 26 -6.37 -5.59 -17.85
CA ARG A 26 -6.45 -5.28 -19.30
C ARG A 26 -5.67 -6.29 -20.12
N GLN A 27 -6.03 -6.42 -21.39
CA GLN A 27 -5.31 -7.28 -22.32
C GLN A 27 -4.06 -6.55 -22.87
N ILE A 28 -2.90 -7.19 -22.78
CA ILE A 28 -1.60 -6.70 -23.28
C ILE A 28 -1.01 -7.79 -24.17
N ASN A 29 -0.76 -7.50 -25.45
CA ASN A 29 -0.23 -8.46 -26.43
C ASN A 29 -0.98 -9.80 -26.46
N GLY A 30 -2.31 -9.75 -26.38
CA GLY A 30 -3.17 -10.94 -26.40
C GLY A 30 -3.33 -11.65 -25.06
N ALA A 31 -2.53 -11.34 -24.03
CA ALA A 31 -2.62 -11.93 -22.70
C ALA A 31 -3.35 -11.01 -21.70
N TRP A 32 -4.16 -11.58 -20.81
CA TRP A 32 -4.75 -10.84 -19.70
C TRP A 32 -3.68 -10.53 -18.65
N ALA A 33 -3.50 -9.26 -18.33
CA ALA A 33 -2.60 -8.78 -17.30
C ALA A 33 -3.36 -8.03 -16.22
N ARG A 34 -2.89 -8.17 -14.98
CA ARG A 34 -3.36 -7.40 -13.82
C ARG A 34 -2.22 -6.52 -13.32
N GLY A 35 -2.55 -5.31 -12.92
CA GLY A 35 -1.59 -4.36 -12.38
C GLY A 35 -2.27 -3.28 -11.56
N GLY A 36 -1.55 -2.18 -11.33
CA GLY A 36 -2.12 -0.99 -10.72
C GLY A 36 -1.30 0.23 -11.06
N ASP A 37 -1.99 1.36 -11.26
CA ASP A 37 -1.37 2.65 -11.55
C ASP A 37 -1.39 3.51 -10.29
N TRP A 38 -0.24 4.13 -10.00
CA TRP A 38 -0.15 5.11 -8.93
C TRP A 38 -0.53 6.49 -9.42
N LYS A 39 -1.28 7.24 -8.61
CA LYS A 39 -1.66 8.63 -8.87
C LYS A 39 -1.45 9.48 -7.60
N PRO A 40 -0.65 10.55 -7.60
CA PRO A 40 0.13 11.06 -8.74
C PRO A 40 1.35 10.19 -9.07
N ASN A 41 2.24 9.91 -8.12
CA ASN A 41 3.42 9.07 -8.31
C ASN A 41 3.50 8.01 -7.23
N LYS A 42 4.08 6.86 -7.56
CA LYS A 42 4.32 5.77 -6.61
C LYS A 42 5.29 6.23 -5.50
N PRO A 43 5.05 5.88 -4.22
CA PRO A 43 6.06 6.04 -3.18
C PRO A 43 7.34 5.24 -3.51
N VAL A 44 8.52 5.88 -3.37
CA VAL A 44 9.81 5.32 -3.77
C VAL A 44 10.65 4.94 -2.53
N GLY A 45 11.42 3.85 -2.64
CA GLY A 45 12.50 3.51 -1.72
C GLY A 45 12.17 2.41 -0.70
N GLU A 46 10.90 2.23 -0.37
CA GLU A 46 10.46 1.43 0.77
C GLU A 46 9.30 0.47 0.41
N ILE A 47 9.02 -0.50 1.28
CA ILE A 47 7.85 -1.37 1.14
C ILE A 47 6.63 -0.69 1.74
N LEU A 48 5.51 -0.75 1.02
CA LEU A 48 4.23 -0.22 1.49
C LEU A 48 3.42 -1.33 2.15
N LEU A 49 3.12 -1.15 3.43
CA LEU A 49 2.46 -2.15 4.27
C LEU A 49 1.23 -1.54 4.94
N ASN A 50 0.18 -2.34 5.14
CA ASN A 50 -0.94 -1.92 5.97
C ASN A 50 -0.53 -1.92 7.47
N PRO A 51 -1.28 -1.26 8.37
CA PRO A 51 -0.94 -1.19 9.79
C PRO A 51 -0.71 -2.54 10.47
N ALA A 52 -1.53 -3.55 10.12
CA ALA A 52 -1.42 -4.88 10.70
C ALA A 52 -0.11 -5.58 10.29
N ARG A 53 0.31 -5.45 9.03
CA ARG A 53 1.60 -5.98 8.55
C ARG A 53 2.78 -5.21 9.10
N CYS A 54 2.67 -3.89 9.26
CA CYS A 54 3.67 -3.08 9.95
C CYS A 54 3.96 -3.63 11.36
N ALA A 55 2.91 -3.88 12.15
CA ALA A 55 3.04 -4.47 13.48
C ALA A 55 3.60 -5.90 13.44
N ALA A 56 3.12 -6.73 12.52
CA ALA A 56 3.57 -8.13 12.39
C ALA A 56 5.05 -8.26 11.98
N LEU A 57 5.63 -7.23 11.37
CA LEU A 57 7.05 -7.18 10.99
C LEU A 57 7.88 -6.33 11.96
N GLY A 58 7.40 -6.08 13.18
CA GLY A 58 8.18 -5.39 14.21
C GLY A 58 8.30 -3.87 14.06
N ALA A 59 7.59 -3.26 13.10
CA ALA A 59 7.62 -1.82 12.83
C ALA A 59 6.21 -1.20 12.89
N PRO A 60 5.52 -1.24 14.03
CA PRO A 60 4.14 -0.76 14.15
C PRO A 60 3.99 0.72 13.77
N VAL A 61 2.80 1.07 13.30
CA VAL A 61 2.45 2.46 12.98
C VAL A 61 2.40 3.29 14.27
N LYS A 62 3.09 4.43 14.29
CA LYS A 62 3.12 5.34 15.43
C LYS A 62 1.86 6.20 15.48
N GLN A 63 1.51 6.67 16.68
CA GLN A 63 0.40 7.61 16.83
C GLN A 63 0.67 8.89 16.04
N GLY A 64 -0.25 9.28 15.17
CA GLY A 64 -0.12 10.47 14.31
C GLY A 64 0.78 10.26 13.09
N GLU A 65 1.27 9.06 12.84
CA GLU A 65 1.99 8.75 11.61
C GLU A 65 1.05 8.87 10.40
N GLU A 66 1.52 9.56 9.36
CA GLU A 66 0.76 9.74 8.13
C GLU A 66 1.00 8.57 7.16
N PRO A 67 -0.04 8.12 6.43
CA PRO A 67 0.14 7.11 5.42
C PRO A 67 0.96 7.65 4.25
N ALA A 68 1.79 6.79 3.66
CA ALA A 68 2.54 7.10 2.45
C ALA A 68 1.70 6.93 1.17
N GLY A 69 0.57 6.22 1.27
CA GLY A 69 -0.39 6.11 0.19
C GLY A 69 -1.57 5.22 0.55
N TYR A 70 -2.47 5.07 -0.42
CA TYR A 70 -3.69 4.29 -0.27
C TYR A 70 -3.80 3.22 -1.35
N LEU A 71 -4.19 2.01 -0.96
CA LEU A 71 -4.46 0.92 -1.88
C LEU A 71 -5.95 0.55 -1.87
N TYR A 72 -6.47 0.26 -3.04
CA TYR A 72 -7.81 -0.28 -3.20
C TYR A 72 -7.94 -1.70 -2.61
N SER A 73 -9.02 -1.92 -1.85
CA SER A 73 -9.39 -3.18 -1.20
C SER A 73 -10.74 -3.64 -1.72
N ALA A 74 -10.72 -4.61 -2.63
CA ALA A 74 -11.93 -5.21 -3.22
C ALA A 74 -12.79 -5.97 -2.19
N LYS A 75 -12.20 -6.37 -1.06
CA LYS A 75 -12.89 -7.09 0.02
C LYS A 75 -13.92 -6.22 0.74
N ILE A 76 -13.77 -4.90 0.67
CA ILE A 76 -14.70 -3.96 1.31
C ILE A 76 -15.83 -3.67 0.31
N LYS A 77 -17.03 -4.21 0.60
CA LYS A 77 -18.22 -4.07 -0.27
C LYS A 77 -18.93 -2.72 -0.13
N THR A 78 -18.31 -1.74 0.52
CA THR A 78 -18.89 -0.40 0.73
C THR A 78 -18.28 0.59 -0.28
N PRO A 79 -18.75 1.86 -0.30
CA PRO A 79 -18.06 2.93 -1.03
C PRO A 79 -16.64 3.19 -0.53
N TYR A 80 -16.34 2.75 0.69
CA TYR A 80 -15.01 2.86 1.31
C TYR A 80 -14.14 1.70 0.83
N ARG A 81 -13.22 1.99 -0.09
CA ARG A 81 -12.42 0.95 -0.73
C ARG A 81 -10.93 1.18 -0.62
N TYR A 82 -10.49 2.27 -0.01
CA TYR A 82 -9.08 2.61 0.03
C TYR A 82 -8.54 2.50 1.44
N THR A 83 -7.47 1.74 1.58
CA THR A 83 -6.86 1.43 2.86
C THR A 83 -5.48 2.08 2.95
N PRO A 84 -5.16 2.70 4.10
CA PRO A 84 -3.90 3.39 4.29
C PRO A 84 -2.75 2.39 4.35
N HIS A 85 -1.64 2.75 3.70
CA HIS A 85 -0.40 2.00 3.70
C HIS A 85 0.75 2.92 4.09
N PHE A 86 1.67 2.36 4.86
CA PHE A 86 2.78 3.04 5.48
C PHE A 86 4.08 2.51 4.90
N SER A 87 5.02 3.43 4.77
CA SER A 87 6.32 3.18 4.19
C SER A 87 7.25 2.62 5.26
N ARG A 88 7.91 1.50 4.97
CA ARG A 88 8.87 0.88 5.88
C ARG A 88 10.18 0.58 5.18
N ARG A 89 11.28 0.97 5.81
CA ARG A 89 12.61 0.63 5.31
C ARG A 89 12.91 -0.82 5.59
N HIS A 90 13.70 -1.44 4.72
CA HIS A 90 13.99 -2.86 4.85
C HIS A 90 14.79 -3.20 6.10
N ASP A 91 15.58 -2.27 6.62
CA ASP A 91 16.36 -2.39 7.86
C ASP A 91 15.51 -2.25 9.14
N GLU A 92 14.27 -1.76 9.03
CA GLU A 92 13.35 -1.61 10.16
C GLU A 92 12.45 -2.84 10.38
N LEU A 93 12.47 -3.80 9.45
CA LEU A 93 11.54 -4.91 9.42
C LEU A 93 12.18 -6.23 9.90
N ASP A 94 11.44 -6.93 10.74
CA ASP A 94 11.75 -8.31 11.13
C ASP A 94 11.31 -9.29 10.04
N TRP A 95 12.25 -9.63 9.15
CA TRP A 95 12.02 -10.55 8.03
C TRP A 95 11.76 -12.00 8.44
N SER A 96 11.96 -12.38 9.71
CA SER A 96 11.64 -13.73 10.18
C SER A 96 10.12 -14.01 10.12
N ASN A 97 9.31 -12.95 10.15
CA ASN A 97 7.84 -13.00 10.08
C ASN A 97 7.27 -12.59 8.71
N ALA A 98 8.13 -12.54 7.68
CA ALA A 98 7.73 -12.12 6.34
C ALA A 98 7.01 -13.21 5.55
N LEU A 99 6.02 -12.79 4.77
CA LEU A 99 5.34 -13.64 3.79
C LEU A 99 6.23 -13.82 2.55
N PRO A 100 6.08 -14.91 1.78
CA PRO A 100 6.88 -15.14 0.57
C PRO A 100 6.83 -13.96 -0.42
N VAL A 101 5.68 -13.30 -0.57
CA VAL A 101 5.53 -12.13 -1.45
C VAL A 101 6.34 -10.91 -0.98
N GLU A 102 6.52 -10.76 0.33
CA GLU A 102 7.29 -9.67 0.92
C GLU A 102 8.79 -9.94 0.78
N LEU A 103 9.22 -11.21 0.85
CA LEU A 103 10.59 -11.61 0.56
C LEU A 103 10.94 -11.36 -0.91
N ILE A 104 10.03 -11.69 -1.84
CA ILE A 104 10.20 -11.35 -3.26
C ILE A 104 10.32 -9.83 -3.44
N ALA A 105 9.49 -9.04 -2.74
CA ALA A 105 9.53 -7.58 -2.82
C ALA A 105 10.85 -7.02 -2.27
N ARG A 106 11.38 -7.59 -1.19
CA ARG A 106 12.71 -7.26 -0.64
C ARG A 106 13.82 -7.54 -1.64
N ASP A 107 13.82 -8.73 -2.24
CA ASP A 107 14.91 -9.18 -3.12
C ASP A 107 14.87 -8.51 -4.50
N ALA A 108 13.71 -8.00 -4.92
CA ALA A 108 13.56 -7.27 -6.18
C ALA A 108 14.26 -5.89 -6.20
N GLY A 109 14.63 -5.35 -5.03
CA GLY A 109 15.23 -4.03 -4.89
C GLY A 109 14.34 -2.87 -5.38
N PRO A 110 14.82 -1.61 -5.30
CA PRO A 110 14.11 -0.48 -5.87
C PRO A 110 14.05 -0.63 -7.40
N ARG A 111 12.85 -0.86 -7.95
CA ARG A 111 12.64 -0.81 -9.40
C ARG A 111 12.85 0.64 -9.86
N LYS A 112 13.94 0.87 -10.60
CA LYS A 112 14.25 2.13 -11.27
C LYS A 112 13.17 2.53 -12.25
#